data_AF-A0A2M7IPA9-F1
#
_entry.id   AF-A0A2M7IPA9-F1
#
_cell.length_a   1.000
_cell.length_b   1.000
_cell.length_c   1.000
_cell.angle_alpha   90.00
_cell.angle_beta   90.00
_cell.angle_gamma   90.00
#
_symmetry.space_group_name_H-M   'P 1'
#
loop_
_entity.id
_entity.type
_entity.pdbx_description
1 polymer ?
#
loop_
_entity_poly.entity_id
_entity_poly.type
_entity_poly.pdbx_seq_one_letter_code
_entity_poly.pdbx_strand_id
1 'polypeptide(L)'
;MVKHIQQKQGGINNKSLKLVNMASGSLAKVSDMIKAKRYCPDVIQQIDSVIGLLHSTRKELLQGHLESCLISQLKTDKEGAVKELLKIYNIK
;
A
#
# COMPACT_ATOMS: atom_id res chain seq x y z
N MET A 1 -0.58 -22.22 -10.59
CA MET A 1 0.29 -21.10 -11.03
C MET A 1 -0.60 -20.07 -11.71
N VAL A 2 -1.22 -19.17 -10.93
CA VAL A 2 -2.03 -18.08 -11.50
C VAL A 2 -1.04 -17.10 -12.12
N LYS A 3 -1.01 -17.02 -13.45
CA LYS A 3 -0.23 -16.02 -14.17
C LYS A 3 -0.72 -14.65 -13.70
N HIS A 4 0.06 -13.97 -12.86
CA HIS A 4 -0.12 -12.55 -12.61
C HIS A 4 0.20 -11.84 -13.93
N ILE A 5 -0.81 -11.68 -14.76
CA ILE A 5 -0.76 -10.75 -15.89
C ILE A 5 -0.64 -9.38 -15.24
N GLN A 6 0.56 -8.82 -15.22
CA GLN A 6 0.78 -7.42 -14.89
C GLN A 6 -0.04 -6.60 -15.88
N GLN A 7 -1.22 -6.15 -15.48
CA GLN A 7 -1.99 -5.20 -16.28
C GLN A 7 -1.24 -3.87 -16.28
N LYS A 8 -0.56 -3.59 -17.40
CA LYS A 8 0.14 -2.34 -17.76
C LYS A 8 -0.83 -1.16 -17.99
N GLN A 9 -1.95 -1.07 -17.28
CA GLN A 9 -2.96 -0.01 -17.48
C GLN A 9 -3.14 0.85 -16.22
N GLY A 10 -2.06 1.53 -15.87
CA GLY A 10 -2.07 2.59 -14.86
C GLY A 10 -0.74 3.31 -14.92
N GLY A 11 -0.78 4.63 -15.12
CA GLY A 11 0.40 5.46 -14.94
C GLY A 11 0.91 5.36 -13.50
N ILE A 12 2.11 5.89 -13.25
CA ILE A 12 2.68 5.92 -11.90
C ILE A 12 1.75 6.70 -10.96
N ASN A 13 1.33 6.09 -9.85
CA ASN A 13 0.64 6.80 -8.78
C ASN A 13 1.66 7.62 -7.97
N ASN A 14 1.86 8.86 -8.41
CA ASN A 14 2.83 9.78 -7.79
C ASN A 14 2.51 10.08 -6.32
N LYS A 15 1.23 10.05 -5.93
CA LYS A 15 0.82 10.27 -4.53
C LYS A 15 1.26 9.10 -3.64
N SER A 16 0.97 7.86 -4.04
CA SER A 16 1.40 6.69 -3.28
C SER A 16 2.93 6.57 -3.26
N LEU A 17 3.60 6.92 -4.36
CA LEU A 17 5.08 6.94 -4.42
C LEU A 17 5.67 7.95 -3.44
N LYS A 18 5.09 9.15 -3.34
CA LYS A 18 5.51 10.15 -2.35
C LYS A 18 5.31 9.63 -0.93
N LEU A 19 4.15 9.05 -0.62
CA LEU A 19 3.82 8.52 0.71
C LEU A 19 4.75 7.38 1.13
N VAL A 20 5.02 6.42 0.24
CA VAL A 20 5.91 5.28 0.55
C VAL A 20 7.36 5.73 0.76
N ASN A 21 7.83 6.73 0.00
CA ASN A 21 9.17 7.30 0.21
C ASN A 21 9.28 7.99 1.58
N MET A 22 8.23 8.70 2.02
CA MET A 22 8.18 9.27 3.37
C MET A 22 8.15 8.18 4.44
N ALA A 23 7.40 7.09 4.22
CA ALA A 23 7.35 5.95 5.13
C ALA A 23 8.74 5.29 5.26
N SER A 24 9.44 5.10 4.14
CA SER A 24 10.79 4.52 4.10
C SER A 24 11.79 5.38 4.88
N GLY A 25 11.80 6.70 4.66
CA GLY A 25 12.66 7.62 5.42
C GLY A 25 12.32 7.64 6.91
N SER A 26 11.04 7.56 7.26
CA SER A 26 10.58 7.50 8.65
C SER A 26 10.96 6.18 9.34
N LEU A 27 10.92 5.07 8.61
CA LEU A 27 11.35 3.75 9.10
C LEU A 27 12.87 3.69 9.34
N ALA A 28 13.67 4.35 8.48
CA ALA A 28 15.11 4.48 8.71
C ALA A 28 15.39 5.19 10.06
N LYS A 29 14.65 6.26 10.37
CA LYS A 29 14.76 6.96 11.66
C LYS A 29 14.41 6.07 12.85
N VAL A 30 13.38 5.21 12.75
CA VAL A 30 13.06 4.23 13.81
C VAL A 30 14.28 3.35 14.11
N SER A 31 14.97 2.86 13.07
CA SER A 31 16.18 2.03 13.24
C SER A 31 17.27 2.79 13.99
N ASP A 32 17.47 4.08 13.68
CA ASP A 32 18.46 4.91 14.36
C ASP A 32 18.06 5.20 15.81
N MET A 33 16.78 5.45 16.09
CA MET A 33 16.27 5.64 17.46
C MET A 33 16.50 4.40 18.34
N ILE A 34 16.31 3.20 17.79
CA ILE A 34 16.57 1.94 18.49
C ILE A 34 18.06 1.80 18.80
N LYS A 35 18.94 2.02 17.81
CA LYS A 35 20.40 1.97 18.00
C LYS A 35 20.87 2.98 19.04
N ALA A 36 20.25 4.15 19.08
CA ALA A 36 20.51 5.21 20.05
C ALA A 36 19.85 4.99 21.43
N LYS A 37 19.19 3.85 21.66
CA LYS A 37 18.50 3.51 22.92
C LYS A 37 17.54 4.61 23.40
N ARG A 38 16.79 5.22 22.46
CA ARG A 38 15.77 6.24 22.76
C ARG A 38 14.64 5.65 23.61
N TYR A 39 13.91 6.54 24.30
CA TYR A 39 12.78 6.18 25.14
C TYR A 39 11.73 5.38 24.35
N CYS A 40 11.38 4.19 24.82
CA CYS A 40 10.58 3.24 24.04
C CYS A 40 9.24 3.81 23.55
N PRO A 41 8.46 4.57 24.36
CA PRO A 41 7.24 5.23 23.87
C PRO A 41 7.45 6.15 22.67
N ASP A 42 8.56 6.89 22.59
CA ASP A 42 8.86 7.74 21.42
C ASP A 42 9.09 6.90 20.17
N VAL A 43 9.79 5.76 20.33
CA VAL A 43 10.05 4.82 19.22
C VAL A 43 8.73 4.21 18.74
N ILE A 44 7.86 3.80 19.67
CA ILE A 44 6.52 3.26 19.36
C ILE A 44 5.70 4.31 18.60
N GLN A 45 5.66 5.55 19.08
CA GLN A 45 4.94 6.64 18.41
C GLN A 45 5.47 6.91 16.99
N GLN A 46 6.79 6.79 16.78
CA GLN A 46 7.39 6.90 15.46
C GLN A 46 7.01 5.71 14.55
N ILE A 47 6.95 4.49 15.08
CA ILE A 47 6.45 3.30 14.36
C ILE A 47 5.00 3.50 13.93
N ASP A 48 4.13 3.97 14.82
CA ASP A 48 2.72 4.22 14.51
C ASP A 48 2.56 5.26 13.39
N SER A 49 3.44 6.27 13.38
CA SER A 49 3.50 7.26 12.30
C SER A 49 3.88 6.63 10.95
N VAL A 50 4.82 5.67 10.94
CA VAL A 50 5.19 4.90 9.74
C VAL A 50 4.01 4.04 9.27
N ILE A 51 3.34 3.34 10.19
CA ILE A 51 2.15 2.52 9.88
C ILE A 51 1.06 3.39 9.25
N GLY A 52 0.81 4.58 9.79
CA GLY A 52 -0.13 5.55 9.22
C GLY A 52 0.20 5.91 7.75
N LEU A 53 1.47 6.19 7.45
CA LEU A 53 1.92 6.46 6.08
C LEU A 53 1.72 5.26 5.14
N LEU A 54 1.96 4.04 5.63
CA LEU A 54 1.73 2.82 4.86
C LEU A 54 0.23 2.56 4.60
N HIS A 55 -0.63 2.84 5.58
CA HIS A 55 -2.09 2.80 5.40
C HIS A 55 -2.55 3.81 4.33
N SER A 56 -2.07 5.05 4.39
CA SER A 56 -2.36 6.05 3.36
C SER A 56 -1.86 5.62 1.98
N THR A 57 -0.64 5.08 1.90
CA THR A 57 -0.06 4.54 0.66
C THR A 57 -0.95 3.45 0.07
N ARG A 58 -1.38 2.48 0.89
CA ARG A 58 -2.28 1.39 0.48
C ARG A 58 -3.59 1.93 -0.05
N LYS A 59 -4.18 2.92 0.61
CA LYS A 59 -5.45 3.55 0.19
C LYS A 59 -5.32 4.21 -1.19
N GLU A 60 -4.27 5.00 -1.41
CA GLU A 60 -4.04 5.66 -2.70
C GLU A 60 -3.83 4.66 -3.84
N LEU A 61 -3.06 3.58 -3.60
CA LEU A 61 -2.87 2.51 -4.58
C LEU A 61 -4.18 1.81 -4.93
N LEU A 62 -4.97 1.47 -3.91
CA LEU A 62 -6.24 0.81 -4.11
C LEU A 62 -7.21 1.71 -4.87
N GLN A 63 -7.33 2.98 -4.50
CA GLN A 63 -8.18 3.93 -5.22
C GLN A 63 -7.81 3.99 -6.70
N GLY A 64 -6.52 4.14 -7.02
CA GLY A 64 -6.07 4.15 -8.42
C GLY A 64 -6.42 2.85 -9.16
N HIS A 65 -6.27 1.70 -8.51
CA HIS A 65 -6.65 0.40 -9.08
C HIS A 65 -8.15 0.30 -9.35
N LEU A 66 -9.00 0.75 -8.41
CA LEU A 66 -10.45 0.77 -8.58
C LEU A 66 -10.87 1.67 -9.75
N GLU A 67 -10.26 2.85 -9.88
CA GLU A 67 -10.59 3.85 -10.89
C GLU A 67 -10.04 3.52 -12.30
N SER A 68 -9.06 2.61 -12.43
CA SER A 68 -8.47 2.25 -13.74
C SER A 68 -8.63 0.76 -14.10
N CYS A 69 -7.76 -0.11 -13.59
CA CYS A 69 -7.64 -1.51 -14.00
C CYS A 69 -8.93 -2.27 -13.70
N LEU A 70 -9.48 -2.09 -12.50
CA LEU A 70 -10.61 -2.89 -12.03
C LEU A 70 -11.91 -2.53 -12.76
N ILE A 71 -12.17 -1.24 -13.05
CA ILE A 71 -13.33 -0.83 -13.85
C ILE A 71 -13.31 -1.49 -15.23
N SER A 72 -12.13 -1.60 -15.84
CA SER A 72 -11.99 -2.26 -17.15
C SER A 72 -12.26 -3.76 -17.04
N GLN A 73 -11.72 -4.41 -16.01
CA GLN A 73 -11.95 -5.82 -15.74
C GLN A 73 -13.41 -6.13 -15.40
N LEU A 74 -14.11 -5.28 -14.64
CA LEU A 74 -15.53 -5.45 -14.32
C LEU A 74 -16.44 -5.51 -15.55
N LYS A 75 -16.03 -4.92 -16.68
CA LYS A 75 -16.78 -4.99 -17.94
C LYS A 75 -16.63 -6.33 -18.65
N THR A 76 -15.50 -7.02 -18.46
CA THR A 76 -15.17 -8.25 -19.20
C THR A 76 -15.20 -9.52 -18.35
N ASP A 77 -14.88 -9.40 -17.05
CA ASP A 77 -14.78 -10.49 -16.08
C ASP A 77 -15.17 -10.00 -14.67
N LYS A 78 -16.47 -10.00 -14.39
CA LYS A 78 -17.02 -9.56 -13.10
C LYS A 78 -16.59 -10.46 -11.94
N GLU A 79 -16.58 -11.78 -12.15
CA GLU A 79 -16.23 -12.72 -11.09
C GLU A 79 -14.75 -12.60 -10.69
N GLY A 80 -13.86 -12.47 -11.68
CA GLY A 80 -12.43 -12.26 -11.43
C GLY A 80 -12.18 -10.97 -10.66
N ALA A 81 -12.85 -9.87 -11.04
CA ALA A 81 -12.75 -8.59 -10.33
C ALA A 81 -13.18 -8.69 -8.86
N VAL A 82 -14.30 -9.37 -8.58
CA VAL A 82 -14.76 -9.60 -7.20
C VAL A 82 -13.78 -10.48 -6.42
N LYS A 83 -13.30 -11.58 -7.02
CA LYS A 83 -12.32 -12.48 -6.39
C LYS A 83 -11.01 -11.76 -6.06
N GLU A 84 -10.57 -10.84 -6.92
CA GLU A 84 -9.39 -10.01 -6.66
C GLU A 84 -9.57 -9.12 -5.44
N LEU A 85 -10.71 -8.43 -5.32
CA LEU A 85 -11.00 -7.58 -4.15
C LEU A 85 -11.08 -8.39 -2.84
N LEU A 86 -11.76 -9.54 -2.85
CA LEU A 86 -11.82 -10.41 -1.68
C LEU A 86 -10.42 -10.84 -1.23
N LYS A 87 -9.53 -11.16 -2.19
CA LYS A 87 -8.14 -11.51 -1.91
C LYS A 87 -7.35 -10.33 -1.32
N ILE A 88 -7.51 -9.11 -1.83
CA ILE A 88 -6.81 -7.91 -1.32
C ILE A 88 -7.18 -7.63 0.14
N TYR A 89 -8.44 -7.83 0.51
CA TYR A 89 -8.95 -7.61 1.86
C TYR A 89 -8.84 -8.84 2.77
N ASN A 90 -8.25 -9.93 2.28
CA ASN A 90 -8.11 -11.19 3.00
C ASN A 90 -9.44 -11.72 3.55
N ILE A 91 -10.54 -11.47 2.83
CA ILE A 91 -11.88 -11.97 3.17
C ILE A 91 -12.03 -13.32 2.45
N LYS A 92 -12.24 -14.40 3.22
CA LYS A 92 -12.55 -15.74 2.70
C LYS A 92 -14.04 -15.97 2.66
#